data_AF-A0A1D1Y633-F1
#
_entry.id   AF-A0A1D1Y633-F1
#
_cell.length_a   1.000
_cell.length_b   1.000
_cell.length_c   1.000
_cell.angle_alpha   90.00
_cell.angle_beta   90.00
_cell.angle_gamma   90.00
#
_symmetry.space_group_name_H-M   'P 1'
#
loop_
_entity.id
_entity.type
_entity.pdbx_description
1 polymer ?
#
loop_
_entity_poly.entity_id
_entity_poly.type
_entity_poly.pdbx_seq_one_letter_code
_entity_poly.pdbx_strand_id
1 'polypeptide(L)'
;IQSHPAQPGLISFNSWGSASLQAALGGVVGNLQKVRAFLRVRLRDHGVLDFDATDARRQPPIDTTWQQIYFCLRTGYYDEARSVAQSSRVANQFSPQLAEWIKNGGMVSQGTALEASEECEKMLRMGDRAGRPGFDRKKLLLYAIISGCRRQIDRLLREMPTLFSTIEDFLWFKLSCVRDCPSSVPSLVLSEGLVPYTLDDLQAYLNKYESSYYTKNGKDPLVYPYVLLLSVQFLPAILYLSKEIGDEGYNIDAVHISIALADHGVLSEGAGIGHKLGVMDTYAEVASIIRQYGSIYLRHGDLLLVLEYYVQAAAAMGGGQQSWTGQVNADQQRQRSMMLKQLLSEILLRDGGIPLLLGPRGAGEEGALRRYLPDWQSRQQFLLEAACQCQEAGLYDKSVEIHKRVGAFVLALETINKCLSEAICALSRGRLDGESRTSGLIHSGNEIIESYKYSPEASLQDREHISEQQTVLRQLEAILYIHKLARAGEYVDAIREVSKLPFLPLDPRRSDAALDVFTNLSPHVQACVPDLLKVVLNCLENVRDTDGTLRALKAKVTSFVANNMARNWPHDLYEKVAGSL
;
A
#
# COMPACT_ATOMS: atom_id res chain seq x y z
N ILE A 1 8.17 44.11 -1.29
CA ILE A 1 9.58 43.76 -1.52
C ILE A 1 9.76 42.33 -1.04
N GLN A 2 9.54 41.37 -1.94
CA GLN A 2 9.56 39.95 -1.64
C GLN A 2 11.02 39.48 -1.57
N SER A 3 11.44 38.94 -0.43
CA SER A 3 12.68 38.19 -0.31
C SER A 3 12.55 36.93 -1.18
N HIS A 4 13.25 36.86 -2.31
CA HIS A 4 13.27 35.67 -3.16
C HIS A 4 14.36 34.71 -2.65
N PRO A 5 14.05 33.42 -2.43
CA PRO A 5 15.08 32.39 -2.30
C PRO A 5 16.02 32.37 -3.51
N ALA A 6 17.22 31.84 -3.32
CA ALA A 6 18.18 31.65 -4.39
C ALA A 6 17.60 30.74 -5.50
N GLN A 7 17.68 31.16 -6.77
CA GLN A 7 17.38 30.25 -7.89
C GLN A 7 18.49 29.18 -7.98
N PRO A 8 18.17 27.89 -8.18
CA PRO A 8 19.17 26.83 -8.19
C PRO A 8 20.06 26.96 -9.43
N GLY A 9 21.34 27.25 -9.23
CA GLY A 9 22.38 27.15 -10.25
C GLY A 9 23.10 25.82 -10.14
N LEU A 10 22.95 24.93 -11.12
CA LEU A 10 23.77 23.73 -11.27
C LEU A 10 25.19 24.14 -11.67
N ILE A 11 26.19 23.74 -10.88
CA ILE A 11 27.61 23.89 -11.24
C ILE A 11 27.97 22.72 -12.16
N SER A 12 28.34 23.01 -13.41
CA SER A 12 28.82 22.00 -14.36
C SER A 12 30.17 21.42 -13.93
N PHE A 13 30.32 20.11 -14.04
CA PHE A 13 31.44 19.30 -13.53
C PHE A 13 32.72 19.31 -14.41
N ASN A 14 32.99 20.35 -15.20
CA ASN A 14 34.05 20.34 -16.23
C ASN A 14 35.29 21.23 -15.96
N SER A 15 35.63 21.57 -14.71
CA SER A 15 36.77 22.49 -14.42
C SER A 15 37.94 21.90 -13.61
N TRP A 16 38.02 20.58 -13.43
CA TRP A 16 38.97 19.97 -12.50
C TRP A 16 40.46 20.14 -12.89
N GLY A 17 40.77 20.32 -14.18
CA GLY A 17 42.17 20.44 -14.66
C GLY A 17 42.84 21.79 -14.40
N SER A 18 42.10 22.91 -14.38
CA SER A 18 42.66 24.25 -14.16
C SER A 18 42.72 24.65 -12.68
N ALA A 19 41.99 23.95 -11.80
CA ALA A 19 41.85 24.27 -10.39
C ALA A 19 43.05 23.87 -9.53
N SER A 20 43.84 22.86 -9.93
CA SER A 20 44.94 22.31 -9.11
C SER A 20 46.10 23.29 -8.91
N LEU A 21 46.54 23.97 -9.97
CA LEU A 21 47.60 24.99 -9.92
C LEU A 21 47.16 26.25 -9.17
N GLN A 22 45.86 26.57 -9.24
CA GLN A 22 45.24 27.74 -8.60
C GLN A 22 44.96 27.52 -7.10
N ALA A 23 44.76 26.27 -6.69
CA ALA A 23 44.52 25.89 -5.31
C ALA A 23 45.79 25.89 -4.44
N ALA A 24 46.98 25.85 -5.06
CA ALA A 24 48.29 25.79 -4.41
C ALA A 24 48.33 24.74 -3.27
N LEU A 25 47.80 23.56 -3.55
CA LEU A 25 47.79 22.43 -2.64
C LEU A 25 49.12 21.68 -2.77
N GLY A 26 49.90 21.61 -1.69
CA GLY A 26 51.05 20.71 -1.56
C GLY A 26 50.61 19.25 -1.36
N GLY A 27 51.48 18.41 -0.76
CA GLY A 27 51.23 16.99 -0.49
C GLY A 27 50.03 16.68 0.43
N VAL A 28 50.23 16.12 1.63
CA VAL A 28 49.09 15.79 2.52
C VAL A 28 48.34 17.07 2.94
N VAL A 29 47.10 17.23 2.45
CA VAL A 29 46.29 18.44 2.67
C VAL A 29 45.33 18.22 3.85
N GLY A 30 45.60 18.86 4.98
CA GLY A 30 44.65 18.94 6.09
C GLY A 30 43.35 19.67 5.69
N ASN A 31 42.26 19.44 6.42
CA ASN A 31 40.95 19.99 6.06
C ASN A 31 40.94 21.53 6.00
N LEU A 32 41.63 22.20 6.93
CA LEU A 32 41.79 23.65 6.92
C LEU A 32 42.52 24.15 5.66
N GLN A 33 43.52 23.41 5.19
CA GLN A 33 44.25 23.75 3.97
C GLN A 33 43.36 23.61 2.73
N LYS A 34 42.42 22.65 2.70
CA LYS A 34 41.41 22.56 1.64
C LYS A 34 40.48 23.78 1.63
N VAL A 35 40.03 24.23 2.81
CA VAL A 35 39.22 25.45 2.94
C VAL A 35 40.00 26.68 2.50
N ARG A 36 41.26 26.81 2.90
CA ARG A 36 42.14 27.91 2.46
C ARG A 36 42.36 27.89 0.95
N ALA A 37 42.58 26.72 0.35
CA ALA A 37 42.69 26.58 -1.10
C ALA A 37 41.40 27.00 -1.83
N PHE A 38 40.23 26.62 -1.31
CA PHE A 38 38.95 27.11 -1.82
C PHE A 38 38.85 28.64 -1.72
N LEU A 39 39.26 29.22 -0.59
CA LEU A 39 39.28 30.67 -0.41
C LEU A 39 40.25 31.39 -1.34
N ARG A 40 41.42 30.81 -1.63
CA ARG A 40 42.35 31.36 -2.64
C ARG A 40 41.68 31.50 -4.00
N VAL A 41 40.97 30.47 -4.45
CA VAL A 41 40.26 30.50 -5.73
C VAL A 41 39.11 31.51 -5.69
N ARG A 42 38.35 31.54 -4.60
CA ARG A 42 37.16 32.40 -4.46
C ARG A 42 37.51 33.89 -4.29
N LEU A 43 38.60 34.20 -3.62
CA LEU A 43 39.03 35.56 -3.26
C LEU A 43 40.26 36.03 -4.05
N ARG A 44 40.63 35.33 -5.14
CA ARG A 44 41.84 35.60 -5.94
C ARG A 44 42.02 37.08 -6.32
N ASP A 45 40.92 37.77 -6.62
CA ASP A 45 40.91 39.14 -7.11
C ASP A 45 40.85 40.19 -5.98
N HIS A 46 40.84 39.76 -4.72
CA HIS A 46 40.63 40.65 -3.57
C HIS A 46 41.96 41.12 -2.94
N GLY A 47 43.08 40.43 -3.20
CA GLY A 47 44.40 40.75 -2.65
C GLY A 47 45.05 39.57 -1.94
N VAL A 48 46.16 39.83 -1.23
CA VAL A 48 46.89 38.79 -0.48
C VAL A 48 46.10 38.40 0.77
N LEU A 49 45.85 37.11 0.95
CA LEU A 49 45.09 36.56 2.08
C LEU A 49 45.99 36.42 3.31
N ASP A 50 45.41 36.55 4.50
CA ASP A 50 46.08 36.45 5.81
C ASP A 50 46.96 35.21 5.99
N PHE A 51 46.52 34.05 5.51
CA PHE A 51 47.28 32.80 5.60
C PHE A 51 48.36 32.60 4.52
N ASP A 52 48.45 33.51 3.53
CA ASP A 52 49.47 33.51 2.48
C ASP A 52 50.47 34.70 2.64
N ALA A 53 50.24 35.59 3.61
CA ALA A 53 51.05 36.77 3.83
C ALA A 53 52.39 36.47 4.51
N THR A 54 53.50 36.75 3.83
CA THR A 54 54.86 36.59 4.37
C THR A 54 55.44 37.87 5.00
N ASP A 55 54.94 39.05 4.62
CA ASP A 55 55.34 40.35 5.20
C ASP A 55 54.15 41.33 5.27
N ALA A 56 53.52 41.40 6.43
CA ALA A 56 52.31 42.21 6.67
C ALA A 56 52.55 43.73 6.73
N ARG A 57 53.80 44.21 6.56
CA ARG A 57 54.15 45.63 6.75
C ARG A 57 53.95 46.50 5.50
N ARG A 58 53.95 45.92 4.30
CA ARG A 58 53.79 46.69 3.04
C ARG A 58 52.33 46.84 2.62
N GLN A 59 51.51 45.81 2.81
CA GLN A 59 50.07 45.83 2.62
C GLN A 59 49.44 44.91 3.68
N PRO A 60 48.46 45.38 4.47
CA PRO A 60 47.77 44.52 5.42
C PRO A 60 47.01 43.44 4.62
N PRO A 61 47.20 42.16 4.94
CA PRO A 61 46.50 41.10 4.23
C PRO A 61 45.01 41.13 4.55
N ILE A 62 44.21 40.54 3.68
CA ILE A 62 42.78 40.36 3.93
C ILE A 62 42.61 39.33 5.05
N ASP A 63 42.01 39.76 6.17
CA ASP A 63 41.59 38.86 7.23
C ASP A 63 40.46 37.95 6.70
N THR A 64 40.71 36.65 6.71
CA THR A 64 39.75 35.65 6.25
C THR A 64 39.20 34.80 7.40
N THR A 65 39.40 35.22 8.65
CA THR A 65 39.00 34.47 9.85
C THR A 65 37.55 34.00 9.77
N TRP A 66 36.60 34.91 9.52
CA TRP A 66 35.17 34.58 9.51
C TRP A 66 34.78 33.68 8.33
N GLN A 67 35.43 33.85 7.17
CA GLN A 67 35.28 33.00 6.00
C GLN A 67 35.80 31.59 6.29
N GLN A 68 36.99 31.47 6.89
CA GLN A 68 37.57 30.19 7.30
C GLN A 68 36.65 29.46 8.30
N ILE A 69 36.18 30.14 9.36
CA ILE A 69 35.24 29.55 10.33
C ILE A 69 33.95 29.10 9.64
N TYR A 70 33.33 29.97 8.84
CA TYR A 70 32.07 29.67 8.16
C TYR A 70 32.20 28.46 7.22
N PHE A 71 33.24 28.42 6.38
CA PHE A 71 33.38 27.33 5.43
C PHE A 71 33.82 26.03 6.10
N CYS A 72 34.61 26.07 7.17
CA CYS A 72 34.87 24.88 7.98
C CYS A 72 33.56 24.34 8.60
N LEU A 73 32.72 25.23 9.15
CA LEU A 73 31.41 24.84 9.69
C LEU A 73 30.50 24.24 8.60
N ARG A 74 30.44 24.87 7.43
CA ARG A 74 29.63 24.45 6.26
C ARG A 74 30.01 23.07 5.71
N THR A 75 31.26 22.67 5.86
CA THR A 75 31.77 21.36 5.42
C THR A 75 31.83 20.32 6.54
N GLY A 76 31.41 20.66 7.77
CA GLY A 76 31.46 19.77 8.94
C GLY A 76 32.84 19.64 9.59
N TYR A 77 33.79 20.52 9.25
CA TYR A 77 35.15 20.58 9.82
C TYR A 77 35.13 21.36 11.14
N TYR A 78 34.43 20.81 12.14
CA TYR A 78 34.14 21.49 13.40
C TYR A 78 35.40 21.78 14.23
N ASP A 79 36.36 20.86 14.25
CA ASP A 79 37.61 21.05 15.00
C ASP A 79 38.47 22.16 14.40
N GLU A 80 38.55 22.23 13.07
CA GLU A 80 39.24 23.29 12.34
C GLU A 80 38.54 24.64 12.55
N ALA A 81 37.21 24.69 12.49
CA ALA A 81 36.44 25.90 12.78
C ALA A 81 36.74 26.42 14.19
N ARG A 82 36.77 25.53 15.19
CA ARG A 82 37.11 25.87 16.58
C ARG A 82 38.56 26.37 16.70
N SER A 83 39.51 25.71 16.04
CA SER A 83 40.93 26.10 16.08
C SER A 83 41.16 27.49 15.47
N VAL A 84 40.51 27.80 14.34
CA VAL A 84 40.57 29.13 13.72
C VAL A 84 39.95 30.20 14.64
N ALA A 85 38.81 29.90 15.27
CA ALA A 85 38.16 30.83 16.20
C ALA A 85 39.01 31.11 17.45
N GLN A 86 39.67 30.09 18.01
CA GLN A 86 40.54 30.20 19.19
C GLN A 86 41.85 30.94 18.91
N SER A 87 42.43 30.72 17.74
CA SER A 87 43.71 31.33 17.34
C SER A 87 43.57 32.76 16.84
N SER A 88 42.36 33.19 16.50
CA SER A 88 42.11 34.53 15.95
C SER A 88 41.66 35.53 17.02
N ARG A 89 42.34 36.67 17.07
CA ARG A 89 41.99 37.77 17.99
C ARG A 89 40.60 38.35 17.70
N VAL A 90 40.19 38.41 16.44
CA VAL A 90 38.89 38.99 16.05
C VAL A 90 37.71 38.08 16.37
N ALA A 91 37.94 36.76 16.49
CA ALA A 91 36.91 35.77 16.82
C ALA A 91 36.95 35.28 18.28
N ASN A 92 37.84 35.83 19.12
CA ASN A 92 38.04 35.37 20.50
C ASN A 92 36.76 35.36 21.34
N GLN A 93 35.89 36.37 21.18
CA GLN A 93 34.59 36.43 21.88
C GLN A 93 33.56 35.41 21.34
N PHE A 94 33.66 35.07 20.05
CA PHE A 94 32.79 34.07 19.41
C PHE A 94 33.21 32.64 19.71
N SER A 95 34.52 32.41 19.92
CA SER A 95 35.10 31.10 20.14
C SER A 95 34.39 30.25 21.21
N PRO A 96 34.05 30.76 22.42
CA PRO A 96 33.34 29.95 23.42
C PRO A 96 31.92 29.58 22.96
N GLN A 97 31.21 30.49 22.29
CA GLN A 97 29.85 30.26 21.79
C GLN A 97 29.84 29.19 20.69
N LEU A 98 30.81 29.24 19.76
CA LEU A 98 30.99 28.22 18.73
C LEU A 98 31.34 26.85 19.33
N ALA A 99 32.22 26.82 20.34
CA ALA A 99 32.62 25.57 21.00
C ALA A 99 31.43 24.90 21.71
N GLU A 100 30.57 25.69 22.35
CA GLU A 100 29.33 25.21 22.96
C GLU A 100 28.38 24.62 21.92
N TRP A 101 28.16 25.34 20.81
CA TRP A 101 27.28 24.90 19.72
C TRP A 101 27.73 23.57 19.10
N ILE A 102 29.03 23.43 18.84
CA ILE A 102 29.63 22.19 18.33
C ILE A 102 29.45 21.06 19.35
N LYS A 103 29.78 21.31 20.62
CA LYS A 103 29.72 20.30 21.69
C LYS A 103 28.31 19.73 21.87
N ASN A 104 27.29 20.57 21.73
CA ASN A 104 25.90 20.20 21.96
C ASN A 104 25.13 19.91 20.66
N GLY A 105 25.83 19.58 19.56
CA GLY A 105 25.19 19.13 18.32
C GLY A 105 24.28 20.16 17.65
N GLY A 106 24.60 21.45 17.76
CA GLY A 106 23.84 22.53 17.16
C GLY A 106 23.02 23.39 18.13
N MET A 107 23.07 23.07 19.43
CA MET A 107 22.32 23.75 20.48
C MET A 107 23.24 24.59 21.38
N VAL A 108 22.72 25.67 21.95
CA VAL A 108 23.44 26.49 22.94
C VAL A 108 22.51 26.87 24.09
N SER A 109 23.07 27.26 25.23
CA SER A 109 22.33 27.80 26.35
C SER A 109 21.55 29.05 25.96
N GLN A 110 20.47 29.35 26.69
CA GLN A 110 19.67 30.55 26.47
C GLN A 110 20.50 31.84 26.59
N GLY A 111 21.47 31.88 27.50
CA GLY A 111 22.39 33.01 27.65
C GLY A 111 23.24 33.22 26.41
N THR A 112 23.90 32.16 25.92
CA THR A 112 24.71 32.21 24.69
C THR A 112 23.88 32.59 23.47
N ALA A 113 22.65 32.07 23.34
CA ALA A 113 21.74 32.42 22.26
C ALA A 113 21.33 33.91 22.30
N LEU A 114 21.09 34.45 23.51
CA LEU A 114 20.74 35.86 23.70
C LEU A 114 21.92 36.77 23.34
N GLU A 115 23.13 36.48 23.84
CA GLU A 115 24.34 37.23 23.50
C GLU A 115 24.59 37.26 21.99
N ALA A 116 24.43 36.12 21.33
CA ALA A 116 24.59 36.03 19.88
C ALA A 116 23.49 36.80 19.12
N SER A 117 22.25 36.79 19.61
CA SER A 117 21.14 37.57 19.06
C SER A 117 21.36 39.08 19.21
N GLU A 118 21.91 39.52 20.34
CA GLU A 118 22.28 40.92 20.56
C GLU A 118 23.41 41.37 19.64
N GLU A 119 24.42 40.53 19.41
CA GLU A 119 25.50 40.84 18.47
C GLU A 119 24.99 40.92 17.02
N CYS A 120 24.06 40.04 16.63
CA CYS A 120 23.32 40.18 15.36
C CYS A 120 22.59 41.52 15.26
N GLU A 121 21.83 41.89 16.30
CA GLU A 121 21.08 43.14 16.33
C GLU A 121 22.00 44.36 16.23
N LYS A 122 23.15 44.34 16.91
CA LYS A 122 24.17 45.39 16.82
C LYS A 122 24.67 45.54 15.38
N MET A 123 25.04 44.44 14.72
CA MET A 123 25.51 44.46 13.32
C MET A 123 24.43 44.99 12.36
N LEU A 124 23.19 44.49 12.48
CA LEU A 124 22.07 44.91 11.63
C LEU A 124 21.66 46.38 11.87
N ARG A 125 21.76 46.90 13.10
CA ARG A 125 21.52 48.33 13.40
C ARG A 125 22.62 49.26 12.89
N MET A 126 23.87 48.78 12.88
CA MET A 126 24.96 49.54 12.28
C MET A 126 24.71 49.70 10.77
N GLY A 127 24.25 48.64 10.10
CA GLY A 127 23.92 48.64 8.67
C GLY A 127 25.14 48.92 7.78
N ASP A 128 24.91 48.93 6.47
CA ASP A 128 25.92 49.34 5.48
C ASP A 128 25.77 50.86 5.24
N ARG A 129 26.33 51.67 6.15
CA ARG A 129 26.27 53.14 6.04
C ARG A 129 27.35 53.62 5.09
N ALA A 130 26.99 54.47 4.13
CA ALA A 130 27.94 55.09 3.22
C ALA A 130 29.12 55.73 3.98
N GLY A 131 30.35 55.32 3.65
CA GLY A 131 31.58 55.82 4.26
C GLY A 131 32.07 55.08 5.51
N ARG A 132 31.41 54.00 5.95
CA ARG A 132 31.97 53.07 6.95
C ARG A 132 32.19 51.69 6.34
N PRO A 133 33.27 50.96 6.70
CA PRO A 133 33.34 49.55 6.37
C PRO A 133 32.15 48.85 7.03
N GLY A 134 31.32 48.19 6.22
CA GLY A 134 30.21 47.37 6.72
C GLY A 134 30.69 46.25 7.64
N PHE A 135 29.75 45.53 8.26
CA PHE A 135 30.08 44.35 9.05
C PHE A 135 30.41 43.14 8.15
N ASP A 136 31.20 42.19 8.64
CA ASP A 136 31.49 40.96 7.92
C ASP A 136 30.22 40.08 7.83
N ARG A 137 29.80 39.75 6.60
CA ARG A 137 28.57 38.97 6.36
C ARG A 137 28.67 37.54 6.88
N LYS A 138 29.88 36.93 6.87
CA LYS A 138 30.12 35.61 7.45
C LYS A 138 30.07 35.66 8.96
N LYS A 139 30.59 36.72 9.59
CA LYS A 139 30.39 36.97 11.03
C LYS A 139 28.90 36.99 11.38
N LEU A 140 28.10 37.80 10.67
CA LEU A 140 26.66 37.87 10.92
C LEU A 140 25.95 36.52 10.75
N LEU A 141 26.27 35.77 9.69
CA LEU A 141 25.72 34.43 9.48
C LEU A 141 26.04 33.48 10.63
N LEU A 142 27.28 33.49 11.11
CA LEU A 142 27.71 32.63 12.22
C LEU A 142 26.98 32.98 13.51
N TYR A 143 26.88 34.27 13.86
CA TYR A 143 26.10 34.70 15.03
C TYR A 143 24.60 34.40 14.88
N ALA A 144 24.04 34.49 13.67
CA ALA A 144 22.65 34.12 13.41
C ALA A 144 22.43 32.62 13.64
N ILE A 145 23.34 31.77 13.14
CA ILE A 145 23.34 30.32 13.38
C ILE A 145 23.40 30.01 14.88
N ILE A 146 24.32 30.63 15.63
CA ILE A 146 24.41 30.41 17.08
C ILE A 146 23.12 30.85 17.79
N SER A 147 22.60 32.03 17.45
CA SER A 147 21.41 32.59 18.09
C SER A 147 20.17 31.72 17.92
N GLY A 148 19.99 31.09 16.75
CA GLY A 148 18.76 30.38 16.39
C GLY A 148 17.50 31.24 16.48
N CYS A 149 17.63 32.58 16.53
CA CYS A 149 16.51 33.48 16.80
C CYS A 149 15.75 33.80 15.51
N ARG A 150 14.47 33.39 15.45
CA ARG A 150 13.58 33.59 14.31
C ARG A 150 13.59 35.04 13.81
N ARG A 151 13.48 35.99 14.74
CA ARG A 151 13.44 37.42 14.41
C ARG A 151 14.68 37.87 13.64
N GLN A 152 15.87 37.42 14.08
CA GLN A 152 17.14 37.79 13.43
C GLN A 152 17.29 37.10 12.07
N ILE A 153 16.92 35.83 11.98
CA ILE A 153 16.97 35.06 10.74
C ILE A 153 16.04 35.66 9.68
N ASP A 154 14.80 35.99 10.02
CA ASP A 154 13.83 36.56 9.08
C ASP A 154 14.25 37.96 8.64
N ARG A 155 14.78 38.78 9.56
CA ARG A 155 15.32 40.11 9.24
C ARG A 155 16.51 40.02 8.30
N LEU A 156 17.46 39.13 8.57
CA LEU A 156 18.65 38.87 7.74
C LEU A 156 18.26 38.57 6.29
N LEU A 157 17.34 37.63 6.09
CA LEU A 157 16.91 37.19 4.76
C LEU A 157 16.09 38.25 4.02
N ARG A 158 15.38 39.11 4.75
CA ARG A 158 14.66 40.24 4.17
C ARG A 158 15.61 41.36 3.72
N GLU A 159 16.63 41.67 4.52
CA GLU A 159 17.60 42.73 4.21
C GLU A 159 18.63 42.29 3.16
N MET A 160 18.94 40.99 3.09
CA MET A 160 19.89 40.41 2.13
C MET A 160 19.28 39.25 1.35
N PRO A 161 18.37 39.50 0.39
CA PRO A 161 17.69 38.43 -0.35
C PRO A 161 18.62 37.60 -1.23
N THR A 162 19.74 38.16 -1.69
CA THR A 162 20.74 37.50 -2.54
C THR A 162 21.92 36.92 -1.74
N LEU A 163 21.74 36.70 -0.43
CA LEU A 163 22.80 36.22 0.46
C LEU A 163 23.32 34.83 0.08
N PHE A 164 22.43 33.99 -0.44
CA PHE A 164 22.74 32.64 -0.90
C PHE A 164 22.56 32.55 -2.41
N SER A 165 23.46 31.84 -3.07
CA SER A 165 23.44 31.62 -4.52
C SER A 165 22.88 30.25 -4.91
N THR A 166 22.74 29.34 -3.94
CA THR A 166 22.25 27.98 -4.15
C THR A 166 21.20 27.63 -3.09
N ILE A 167 20.31 26.69 -3.43
CA ILE A 167 19.27 26.22 -2.50
C ILE A 167 19.88 25.41 -1.36
N GLU A 168 20.99 24.71 -1.62
CA GLU A 168 21.72 23.90 -0.64
C GLU A 168 22.34 24.79 0.45
N ASP A 169 22.92 25.93 0.08
CA ASP A 169 23.49 26.86 1.07
C ASP A 169 22.39 27.57 1.88
N PHE A 170 21.26 27.89 1.24
CA PHE A 170 20.10 28.42 1.91
C PHE A 170 19.51 27.42 2.93
N LEU A 171 19.29 26.17 2.51
CA LEU A 171 18.74 25.11 3.36
C LEU A 171 19.70 24.76 4.49
N TRP A 172 21.01 24.61 4.20
CA TRP A 172 22.00 24.36 5.24
C TRP A 172 21.97 25.45 6.31
N PHE A 173 21.90 26.73 5.92
CA PHE A 173 21.80 27.83 6.87
C PHE A 173 20.51 27.75 7.70
N LYS A 174 19.36 27.58 7.05
CA LYS A 174 18.07 27.48 7.74
C LYS A 174 18.02 26.30 8.71
N LEU A 175 18.48 25.13 8.29
CA LEU A 175 18.54 23.92 9.13
C LEU A 175 19.51 24.08 10.30
N SER A 176 20.66 24.71 10.09
CA SER A 176 21.62 25.01 11.18
C SER A 176 21.04 25.96 12.24
N CYS A 177 20.03 26.74 11.87
CA CYS A 177 19.31 27.65 12.75
C CYS A 177 18.12 27.02 13.47
N VAL A 178 17.65 25.83 13.06
CA VAL A 178 16.50 25.16 13.68
C VAL A 178 16.83 24.82 15.13
N ARG A 179 15.84 25.00 16.01
CA ARG A 179 15.90 24.65 17.43
C ARG A 179 14.68 23.82 17.80
N ASP A 180 14.92 22.72 18.49
CA ASP A 180 13.86 21.92 19.08
C ASP A 180 13.31 22.65 20.31
N CYS A 181 12.05 23.07 20.26
CA CYS A 181 11.32 23.52 21.42
C CYS A 181 10.61 22.31 22.04
N PRO A 182 10.95 21.89 23.26
CA PRO A 182 10.14 20.88 23.93
C PRO A 182 8.73 21.42 24.11
N SER A 183 7.72 20.66 23.67
CA SER A 183 6.30 21.03 23.69
C SER A 183 5.75 21.34 25.10
N SER A 184 6.55 21.15 26.15
CA SER A 184 6.20 21.34 27.55
C SER A 184 6.60 22.69 28.15
N VAL A 185 7.27 23.58 27.39
CA VAL A 185 7.65 24.91 27.91
C VAL A 185 6.61 25.94 27.45
N PRO A 186 5.72 26.44 28.33
CA PRO A 186 4.77 27.47 27.94
C PRO A 186 5.52 28.71 27.43
N SER A 187 5.07 29.24 26.28
CA SER A 187 5.64 30.40 25.57
C SER A 187 5.79 31.67 26.42
N LEU A 188 5.26 31.67 27.64
CA LEU A 188 5.28 32.77 28.60
C LEU A 188 6.61 32.90 29.38
N VAL A 189 7.54 31.93 29.29
CA VAL A 189 8.83 31.97 30.02
C VAL A 189 10.02 32.38 29.13
N LEU A 190 9.85 32.40 27.80
CA LEU A 190 10.86 32.94 26.90
C LEU A 190 10.80 34.46 26.95
N SER A 191 11.91 35.11 27.32
CA SER A 191 12.03 36.58 27.23
C SER A 191 11.56 37.05 25.85
N GLU A 192 10.75 38.12 25.80
CA GLU A 192 10.10 38.69 24.59
C GLU A 192 11.01 38.86 23.35
N GLY A 193 12.34 38.79 23.50
CA GLY A 193 13.32 38.95 22.43
C GLY A 193 13.90 37.68 21.79
N LEU A 194 13.66 36.47 22.31
CA LEU A 194 14.35 35.24 21.85
C LEU A 194 13.36 34.11 21.48
N VAL A 195 12.59 34.33 20.41
CA VAL A 195 11.75 33.28 19.81
C VAL A 195 12.63 32.37 18.93
N PRO A 196 12.77 31.07 19.25
CA PRO A 196 13.57 30.14 18.44
C PRO A 196 12.94 29.90 17.06
N TYR A 197 13.78 29.65 16.07
CA TYR A 197 13.35 29.24 14.73
C TYR A 197 13.10 27.73 14.70
N THR A 198 11.89 27.30 14.35
CA THR A 198 11.49 25.88 14.38
C THR A 198 11.54 25.24 12.99
N LEU A 199 11.44 23.91 12.93
CA LEU A 199 11.24 23.20 11.67
C LEU A 199 9.93 23.61 10.99
N ASP A 200 8.86 23.83 11.75
CA ASP A 200 7.58 24.32 11.24
C ASP A 200 7.74 25.69 10.55
N ASP A 201 8.56 26.59 11.11
CA ASP A 201 8.85 27.88 10.50
C ASP A 201 9.61 27.75 9.17
N LEU A 202 10.46 26.72 9.03
CA LEU A 202 11.13 26.41 7.77
C LEU A 202 10.14 25.86 6.75
N GLN A 203 9.37 24.84 7.12
CA GLN A 203 8.36 24.23 6.25
C GLN A 203 7.33 25.28 5.79
N ALA A 204 6.81 26.09 6.71
CA ALA A 204 5.88 27.18 6.39
C ALA A 204 6.50 28.25 5.49
N TYR A 205 7.81 28.50 5.59
CA TYR A 205 8.49 29.40 4.66
C TYR A 205 8.58 28.80 3.25
N LEU A 206 9.02 27.54 3.15
CA LEU A 206 9.21 26.85 1.87
C LEU A 206 7.87 26.67 1.12
N ASN A 207 6.80 26.38 1.84
CA ASN A 207 5.47 26.13 1.28
C ASN A 207 4.72 27.40 0.81
N LYS A 208 5.30 28.59 1.00
CA LYS A 208 4.78 29.82 0.38
C LYS A 208 4.96 29.84 -1.13
N TYR A 209 5.90 29.05 -1.64
CA TYR A 209 6.25 29.00 -3.06
C TYR A 209 5.72 27.69 -3.65
N GLU A 210 5.10 27.79 -4.82
CA GLU A 210 4.63 26.62 -5.59
C GLU A 210 5.81 25.79 -6.13
N SER A 211 5.55 24.54 -6.54
CA SER A 211 6.58 23.66 -7.12
C SER A 211 7.24 24.25 -8.37
N SER A 212 6.51 25.04 -9.17
CA SER A 212 7.00 25.72 -10.37
C SER A 212 8.17 26.67 -10.07
N TYR A 213 8.17 27.30 -8.90
CA TYR A 213 9.23 28.20 -8.44
C TYR A 213 10.57 27.47 -8.30
N TYR A 214 10.55 26.26 -7.72
CA TYR A 214 11.76 25.46 -7.49
C TYR A 214 12.24 24.76 -8.75
N THR A 215 11.30 24.28 -9.57
CA THR A 215 11.59 23.47 -10.76
C THR A 215 11.91 24.28 -12.01
N LYS A 216 11.95 25.61 -11.91
CA LYS A 216 12.08 26.53 -13.05
C LYS A 216 11.05 26.23 -14.15
N ASN A 217 9.78 26.08 -13.75
CA ASN A 217 8.68 25.64 -14.60
C ASN A 217 8.91 24.27 -15.25
N GLY A 218 9.36 23.29 -14.45
CA GLY A 218 9.52 21.89 -14.88
C GLY A 218 10.84 21.54 -15.56
N LYS A 219 11.79 22.47 -15.70
CA LYS A 219 13.12 22.17 -16.26
C LYS A 219 13.97 21.30 -15.32
N ASP A 220 13.83 21.52 -14.01
CA ASP A 220 14.56 20.81 -12.97
C ASP A 220 13.55 20.16 -11.98
N PRO A 221 12.78 19.14 -12.40
CA PRO A 221 11.63 18.63 -11.64
C PRO A 221 12.00 18.03 -10.27
N LEU A 222 13.23 17.54 -10.11
CA LEU A 222 13.70 16.90 -8.88
C LEU A 222 14.12 17.87 -7.77
N VAL A 223 14.27 19.17 -8.05
CA VAL A 223 14.67 20.15 -7.03
C VAL A 223 13.59 20.32 -5.97
N TYR A 224 12.31 20.31 -6.36
CA TYR A 224 11.21 20.43 -5.41
C TYR A 224 11.11 19.26 -4.42
N PRO A 225 11.06 17.98 -4.85
CA PRO A 225 11.06 16.86 -3.92
C PRO A 225 12.35 16.80 -3.08
N TYR A 226 13.49 17.19 -3.63
CA TYR A 226 14.73 17.34 -2.85
C TYR A 226 14.60 18.32 -1.67
N VAL A 227 14.02 19.50 -1.92
CA VAL A 227 13.73 20.50 -0.87
C VAL A 227 12.74 19.96 0.17
N LEU A 228 11.70 19.26 -0.26
CA LEU A 228 10.71 18.66 0.64
C LEU A 228 11.33 17.56 1.51
N LEU A 229 12.13 16.66 0.95
CA LEU A 229 12.82 15.60 1.69
C LEU A 229 13.80 16.17 2.73
N LEU A 230 14.62 17.16 2.36
CA LEU A 230 15.54 17.81 3.30
C LEU A 230 14.85 18.60 4.41
N SER A 231 13.59 18.99 4.21
CA SER A 231 12.75 19.64 5.21
C SER A 231 11.80 18.68 5.93
N VAL A 232 12.01 17.36 5.79
CA VAL A 232 11.21 16.31 6.48
C VAL A 232 9.74 16.31 6.06
N GLN A 233 9.42 16.83 4.87
CA GLN A 233 8.07 16.85 4.29
C GLN A 233 7.86 15.63 3.38
N PHE A 234 7.91 14.43 3.98
CA PHE A 234 7.98 13.16 3.26
C PHE A 234 6.76 12.89 2.36
N LEU A 235 5.54 12.93 2.91
CA LEU A 235 4.32 12.65 2.13
C LEU A 235 4.14 13.64 0.97
N PRO A 236 4.28 14.97 1.15
CA PRO A 236 4.26 15.91 0.03
C PRO A 236 5.30 15.60 -1.07
N ALA A 237 6.50 15.15 -0.69
CA ALA A 237 7.54 14.78 -1.65
C ALA A 237 7.13 13.55 -2.48
N ILE A 238 6.64 12.51 -1.81
CA ILE A 238 6.14 11.29 -2.44
C ILE A 238 4.98 11.60 -3.39
N LEU A 239 3.98 12.37 -2.92
CA LEU A 239 2.81 12.74 -3.71
C LEU A 239 3.17 13.59 -4.92
N TYR A 240 4.23 14.41 -4.83
CA TYR A 240 4.71 15.16 -5.99
C TYR A 240 5.30 14.22 -7.06
N LEU A 241 6.15 13.27 -6.63
CA LEU A 241 6.79 12.29 -7.52
C LEU A 241 5.79 11.30 -8.14
N SER A 242 4.68 11.00 -7.44
CA SER A 242 3.69 10.01 -7.88
C SER A 242 2.66 10.53 -8.90
N LYS A 243 2.69 11.83 -9.25
CA LYS A 243 1.66 12.45 -10.13
C LYS A 243 1.67 11.94 -11.56
N GLU A 244 2.84 11.73 -12.13
CA GLU A 244 3.00 11.30 -13.53
C GLU A 244 3.29 9.81 -13.56
N ILE A 245 2.40 9.03 -14.18
CA ILE A 245 2.48 7.58 -14.29
C ILE A 245 2.97 7.24 -15.71
N GLY A 246 4.14 6.63 -15.84
CA GLY A 246 4.69 6.16 -17.13
C GLY A 246 6.22 6.25 -17.22
N ASP A 247 6.78 5.95 -18.38
CA ASP A 247 8.23 5.83 -18.61
C ASP A 247 9.01 7.15 -18.44
N GLU A 248 8.32 8.30 -18.49
CA GLU A 248 8.92 9.63 -18.29
C GLU A 248 8.67 10.21 -16.88
N GLY A 249 7.88 9.51 -16.04
CA GLY A 249 7.53 9.95 -14.69
C GLY A 249 8.46 9.42 -13.60
N TYR A 250 8.26 9.90 -12.38
CA TYR A 250 9.00 9.46 -11.18
C TYR A 250 8.15 8.56 -10.26
N ASN A 251 7.09 7.96 -10.79
CA ASN A 251 6.18 7.13 -10.00
C ASN A 251 6.87 5.87 -9.46
N ILE A 252 7.85 5.31 -10.19
CA ILE A 252 8.66 4.18 -9.71
C ILE A 252 9.48 4.61 -8.49
N ASP A 253 10.16 5.76 -8.57
CA ASP A 253 10.93 6.30 -7.46
C ASP A 253 10.03 6.60 -6.25
N ALA A 254 8.84 7.18 -6.49
CA ALA A 254 7.86 7.46 -5.45
C ALA A 254 7.47 6.21 -4.67
N VAL A 255 7.24 5.09 -5.36
CA VAL A 255 6.91 3.79 -4.74
C VAL A 255 8.06 3.27 -3.88
N HIS A 256 9.29 3.29 -4.38
CA HIS A 256 10.43 2.74 -3.63
C HIS A 256 10.86 3.64 -2.47
N ILE A 257 10.77 4.97 -2.63
CA ILE A 257 10.95 5.93 -1.53
C ILE A 257 9.87 5.72 -0.45
N SER A 258 8.62 5.47 -0.85
CA SER A 258 7.52 5.15 0.06
C SER A 258 7.81 3.93 0.92
N ILE A 259 8.26 2.83 0.29
CA ILE A 259 8.66 1.61 1.00
C ILE A 259 9.81 1.90 1.98
N ALA A 260 10.87 2.57 1.51
CA ALA A 260 12.03 2.86 2.33
C ALA A 260 11.67 3.72 3.55
N LEU A 261 10.85 4.76 3.38
CA LEU A 261 10.44 5.63 4.50
C LEU A 261 9.50 4.92 5.47
N ALA A 262 8.61 4.05 4.96
CA ALA A 262 7.77 3.22 5.81
C ALA A 262 8.61 2.26 6.67
N ASP A 263 9.60 1.58 6.07
CA ASP A 263 10.47 0.63 6.77
C ASP A 263 11.32 1.29 7.87
N HIS A 264 11.69 2.55 7.69
CA HIS A 264 12.39 3.34 8.71
C HIS A 264 11.43 3.94 9.77
N GLY A 265 10.12 3.79 9.62
CA GLY A 265 9.12 4.29 10.57
C GLY A 265 9.04 5.82 10.64
N VAL A 266 9.52 6.54 9.62
CA VAL A 266 9.60 8.01 9.62
C VAL A 266 8.37 8.71 9.03
N LEU A 267 7.37 7.94 8.60
CA LEU A 267 6.13 8.46 8.02
C LEU A 267 5.10 8.90 9.07
N SER A 268 5.31 8.59 10.35
CA SER A 268 4.42 9.03 11.42
C SER A 268 4.55 10.54 11.60
N GLU A 269 3.44 11.28 11.55
CA GLU A 269 3.44 12.73 11.71
C GLU A 269 4.14 13.16 13.01
N GLY A 270 4.99 14.17 12.85
CA GLY A 270 5.74 14.78 13.93
C GLY A 270 4.85 15.41 15.00
N ALA A 271 5.48 15.68 16.14
CA ALA A 271 4.96 16.37 17.32
C ALA A 271 4.60 17.85 17.08
N GLY A 272 3.83 18.14 16.02
CA GLY A 272 3.25 19.44 15.73
C GLY A 272 1.83 19.52 16.29
N ILE A 273 1.54 20.59 17.03
CA ILE A 273 0.26 20.81 17.69
C ILE A 273 -0.86 20.89 16.64
N GLY A 274 -1.67 19.83 16.59
CA GLY A 274 -2.93 19.82 15.88
C GLY A 274 -3.19 18.52 15.17
N HIS A 275 -3.69 17.52 15.91
CA HIS A 275 -4.64 16.56 15.34
C HIS A 275 -5.83 17.35 14.75
N LYS A 276 -5.66 17.85 13.52
CA LYS A 276 -6.78 18.25 12.70
C LYS A 276 -7.44 16.96 12.27
N LEU A 277 -8.56 16.65 12.90
CA LEU A 277 -9.54 15.68 12.45
C LEU A 277 -9.77 15.88 10.93
N GLY A 278 -9.11 15.07 10.10
CA GLY A 278 -9.04 15.26 8.64
C GLY A 278 -7.66 15.03 7.99
N VAL A 279 -6.57 14.87 8.76
CA VAL A 279 -5.29 14.41 8.20
C VAL A 279 -5.44 12.95 7.77
N MET A 280 -5.25 12.68 6.47
CA MET A 280 -5.19 11.32 5.94
C MET A 280 -4.02 10.57 6.59
N ASP A 281 -4.26 9.32 7.00
CA ASP A 281 -3.21 8.45 7.53
C ASP A 281 -2.08 8.35 6.48
N THR A 282 -0.90 8.88 6.81
CA THR A 282 0.26 8.95 5.90
C THR A 282 0.66 7.55 5.42
N TYR A 283 0.52 6.54 6.28
CA TYR A 283 0.75 5.15 5.93
C TYR A 283 -0.30 4.63 4.94
N ALA A 284 -1.55 5.10 5.03
CA ALA A 284 -2.60 4.72 4.09
C ALA A 284 -2.36 5.26 2.67
N GLU A 285 -1.91 6.51 2.55
CA GLU A 285 -1.56 7.10 1.26
C GLU A 285 -0.37 6.38 0.61
N VAL A 286 0.71 6.17 1.38
CA VAL A 286 1.91 5.47 0.93
C VAL A 286 1.58 4.03 0.51
N ALA A 287 0.80 3.31 1.31
CA ALA A 287 0.36 1.96 0.95
C ALA A 287 -0.54 1.94 -0.30
N SER A 288 -1.40 2.95 -0.49
CA SER A 288 -2.23 3.09 -1.68
C SER A 288 -1.38 3.25 -2.94
N ILE A 289 -0.33 4.08 -2.88
CA ILE A 289 0.62 4.28 -3.99
C ILE A 289 1.32 2.96 -4.35
N ILE A 290 1.83 2.23 -3.35
CA ILE A 290 2.50 0.94 -3.56
C ILE A 290 1.51 -0.08 -4.17
N ARG A 291 0.29 -0.16 -3.63
CA ARG A 291 -0.76 -1.05 -4.15
C ARG A 291 -1.12 -0.71 -5.60
N GLN A 292 -1.31 0.57 -5.90
CA GLN A 292 -1.67 1.02 -7.24
C GLN A 292 -0.59 0.61 -8.25
N TYR A 293 0.69 0.75 -7.88
CA TYR A 293 1.79 0.29 -8.71
C TYR A 293 1.80 -1.23 -8.91
N GLY A 294 1.62 -2.01 -7.84
CA GLY A 294 1.47 -3.47 -7.91
C GLY A 294 0.32 -3.90 -8.83
N SER A 295 -0.81 -3.17 -8.81
CA SER A 295 -1.97 -3.48 -9.66
C SER A 295 -1.69 -3.36 -11.17
N ILE A 296 -0.63 -2.64 -11.57
CA ILE A 296 -0.19 -2.58 -12.96
C ILE A 296 0.27 -3.97 -13.41
N TYR A 297 1.06 -4.68 -12.61
CA TYR A 297 1.54 -6.04 -12.90
C TYR A 297 0.41 -7.07 -12.88
N LEU A 298 -0.63 -6.83 -12.08
CA LEU A 298 -1.82 -7.69 -12.05
C LEU A 298 -2.52 -7.73 -13.41
N ARG A 299 -2.55 -6.60 -14.11
CA ARG A 299 -3.11 -6.51 -15.48
C ARG A 299 -2.24 -7.21 -16.52
N HIS A 300 -0.94 -7.32 -16.28
CA HIS A 300 0.02 -8.01 -17.15
C HIS A 300 0.16 -9.50 -16.83
N GLY A 301 -0.48 -10.00 -15.76
CA GLY A 301 -0.44 -11.40 -15.35
C GLY A 301 0.81 -11.81 -14.57
N ASP A 302 1.69 -10.86 -14.19
CA ASP A 302 2.87 -11.15 -13.37
C ASP A 302 2.50 -11.20 -11.89
N LEU A 303 1.94 -12.33 -11.46
CA LEU A 303 1.47 -12.51 -10.10
C LEU A 303 2.59 -12.52 -9.05
N LEU A 304 3.85 -12.79 -9.44
CA LEU A 304 4.98 -12.75 -8.52
C LEU A 304 5.29 -11.32 -8.11
N LEU A 305 5.42 -10.41 -9.08
CA LEU A 305 5.63 -8.99 -8.78
C LEU A 305 4.43 -8.37 -8.07
N VAL A 306 3.20 -8.76 -8.43
CA VAL A 306 2.00 -8.33 -7.68
C VAL A 306 2.12 -8.71 -6.22
N LEU A 307 2.45 -9.97 -5.93
CA LEU A 307 2.55 -10.45 -4.57
C LEU A 307 3.58 -9.64 -3.77
N GLU A 308 4.74 -9.37 -4.34
CA GLU A 308 5.79 -8.57 -3.70
C GLU A 308 5.29 -7.17 -3.35
N TYR A 309 4.73 -6.43 -4.32
CA TYR A 309 4.21 -5.08 -4.07
C TYR A 309 3.00 -5.06 -3.14
N TYR A 310 2.10 -6.04 -3.23
CA TYR A 310 0.92 -6.11 -2.37
C TYR A 310 1.30 -6.39 -0.91
N VAL A 311 2.29 -7.24 -0.68
CA VAL A 311 2.86 -7.48 0.64
C VAL A 311 3.53 -6.21 1.17
N GLN A 312 4.27 -5.48 0.34
CA GLN A 312 4.89 -4.21 0.74
C GLN A 312 3.87 -3.12 1.03
N ALA A 313 2.77 -3.05 0.26
CA ALA A 313 1.67 -2.13 0.53
C ALA A 313 1.03 -2.42 1.89
N ALA A 314 0.76 -3.70 2.18
CA ALA A 314 0.25 -4.09 3.50
C ALA A 314 1.27 -3.77 4.60
N ALA A 315 2.56 -4.08 4.41
CA ALA A 315 3.62 -3.74 5.36
C ALA A 315 3.64 -2.24 5.65
N ALA A 316 3.59 -1.40 4.61
CA ALA A 316 3.52 0.06 4.75
C ALA A 316 2.32 0.50 5.58
N MET A 317 1.10 -0.03 5.34
CA MET A 317 -0.07 0.24 6.21
C MET A 317 0.20 -0.05 7.69
N GLY A 318 1.00 -1.08 7.95
CA GLY A 318 1.35 -1.53 9.29
C GLY A 318 2.53 -0.81 9.93
N GLY A 319 3.13 0.20 9.29
CA GLY A 319 4.36 0.82 9.79
C GLY A 319 5.66 0.26 9.18
N GLY A 320 5.59 -0.34 7.99
CA GLY A 320 6.74 -0.87 7.25
C GLY A 320 7.27 -2.19 7.82
N GLN A 321 8.59 -2.41 7.71
CA GLN A 321 9.29 -3.62 8.13
C GLN A 321 9.02 -4.02 9.58
N GLN A 322 8.90 -3.05 10.50
CA GLN A 322 8.65 -3.31 11.92
C GLN A 322 7.30 -3.99 12.16
N SER A 323 6.34 -3.84 11.24
CA SER A 323 5.03 -4.49 11.32
C SER A 323 5.12 -6.02 11.31
N TRP A 324 6.19 -6.57 10.72
CA TRP A 324 6.42 -8.02 10.67
C TRP A 324 6.99 -8.59 11.97
N THR A 325 7.66 -7.78 12.79
CA THR A 325 8.25 -8.21 14.06
C THR A 325 7.28 -8.08 15.25
N GLY A 326 6.07 -7.56 15.03
CA GLY A 326 5.04 -7.43 16.06
C GLY A 326 5.29 -6.31 17.07
N GLN A 327 6.22 -5.39 16.79
CA GLN A 327 6.60 -4.29 17.68
C GLN A 327 5.73 -3.03 17.52
N VAL A 328 4.69 -3.10 16.70
CA VAL A 328 3.88 -1.95 16.29
C VAL A 328 2.51 -1.94 17.00
N ASN A 329 1.84 -0.79 17.02
CA ASN A 329 0.50 -0.61 17.58
C ASN A 329 -0.49 -1.69 17.07
N ALA A 330 -1.38 -2.16 17.95
CA ALA A 330 -2.39 -3.16 17.64
C ALA A 330 -3.31 -2.72 16.48
N ASP A 331 -3.63 -1.42 16.38
CA ASP A 331 -4.45 -0.88 15.30
C ASP A 331 -3.76 -0.97 13.93
N GLN A 332 -2.48 -0.60 13.87
CA GLN A 332 -1.67 -0.71 12.65
C GLN A 332 -1.49 -2.18 12.25
N GLN A 333 -1.30 -3.07 13.22
CA GLN A 333 -1.23 -4.50 12.97
C GLN A 333 -2.54 -5.06 12.39
N ARG A 334 -3.68 -4.56 12.87
CA ARG A 334 -5.00 -4.90 12.36
C ARG A 334 -5.20 -4.36 10.93
N GLN A 335 -4.85 -3.10 10.67
CA GLN A 335 -4.94 -2.48 9.34
C GLN A 335 -4.08 -3.22 8.31
N ARG A 336 -2.82 -3.53 8.64
CA ARG A 336 -1.95 -4.38 7.81
C ARG A 336 -2.60 -5.72 7.51
N SER A 337 -3.06 -6.42 8.54
CA SER A 337 -3.63 -7.76 8.38
C SER A 337 -4.90 -7.74 7.51
N MET A 338 -5.73 -6.71 7.66
CA MET A 338 -6.91 -6.50 6.84
C MET A 338 -6.54 -6.24 5.36
N MET A 339 -5.61 -5.31 5.10
CA MET A 339 -5.16 -5.03 3.73
C MET A 339 -4.49 -6.24 3.09
N LEU A 340 -3.61 -6.94 3.83
CA LEU A 340 -2.94 -8.14 3.35
C LEU A 340 -3.94 -9.21 2.93
N LYS A 341 -4.94 -9.53 3.77
CA LYS A 341 -5.99 -10.49 3.41
C LYS A 341 -6.74 -10.06 2.16
N GLN A 342 -7.14 -8.79 2.06
CA GLN A 342 -7.83 -8.27 0.88
C GLN A 342 -6.99 -8.44 -0.40
N LEU A 343 -5.71 -8.10 -0.35
CA LEU A 343 -4.80 -8.16 -1.50
C LEU A 343 -4.46 -9.60 -1.89
N LEU A 344 -4.28 -10.49 -0.92
CA LEU A 344 -4.09 -11.92 -1.17
C LEU A 344 -5.35 -12.56 -1.78
N SER A 345 -6.55 -12.16 -1.34
CA SER A 345 -7.81 -12.57 -1.99
C SER A 345 -7.85 -12.13 -3.44
N GLU A 346 -7.43 -10.90 -3.75
CA GLU A 346 -7.37 -10.42 -5.14
C GLU A 346 -6.45 -11.29 -6.01
N ILE A 347 -5.29 -11.72 -5.48
CA ILE A 347 -4.39 -12.65 -6.17
C ILE A 347 -5.03 -14.03 -6.33
N LEU A 348 -5.66 -14.59 -5.27
CA LEU A 348 -6.35 -15.89 -5.34
C LEU A 348 -7.41 -15.94 -6.46
N LEU A 349 -8.10 -14.82 -6.68
CA LEU A 349 -9.15 -14.69 -7.69
C LEU A 349 -8.59 -14.63 -9.13
N ARG A 350 -7.28 -14.46 -9.34
CA ARG A 350 -6.65 -14.51 -10.67
C ARG A 350 -6.27 -15.92 -11.09
N ASP A 351 -6.06 -16.09 -12.39
CA ASP A 351 -5.61 -17.36 -12.95
C ASP A 351 -4.14 -17.56 -12.59
N GLY A 352 -3.79 -18.73 -12.04
CA GLY A 352 -2.48 -18.96 -11.45
C GLY A 352 -2.33 -18.47 -10.00
N GLY A 353 -3.33 -17.78 -9.43
CA GLY A 353 -3.31 -17.31 -8.05
C GLY A 353 -3.29 -18.43 -7.01
N ILE A 354 -4.16 -19.44 -7.19
CA ILE A 354 -4.22 -20.63 -6.34
C ILE A 354 -2.87 -21.37 -6.30
N PRO A 355 -2.26 -21.79 -7.43
CA PRO A 355 -0.97 -22.49 -7.37
C PRO A 355 0.17 -21.62 -6.83
N LEU A 356 0.16 -20.30 -7.07
CA LEU A 356 1.16 -19.38 -6.49
C LEU A 356 1.06 -19.31 -4.97
N LEU A 357 -0.15 -19.06 -4.44
CA LEU A 357 -0.34 -18.83 -3.01
C LEU A 357 -0.40 -20.13 -2.23
N LEU A 358 -1.05 -21.17 -2.78
CA LEU A 358 -1.26 -22.43 -2.08
C LEU A 358 -0.21 -23.50 -2.38
N GLY A 359 0.52 -23.39 -3.49
CA GLY A 359 1.43 -24.43 -3.96
C GLY A 359 0.69 -25.58 -4.66
N PRO A 360 1.38 -26.70 -4.95
CA PRO A 360 0.80 -27.81 -5.70
C PRO A 360 -0.23 -28.62 -4.89
N ARG A 361 -0.12 -28.63 -3.55
CA ARG A 361 -1.02 -29.36 -2.64
C ARG A 361 -1.26 -28.59 -1.34
N GLY A 362 -2.30 -28.98 -0.59
CA GLY A 362 -2.58 -28.45 0.75
C GLY A 362 -3.17 -27.04 0.76
N ALA A 363 -3.24 -26.45 1.95
CA ALA A 363 -3.85 -25.14 2.22
C ALA A 363 -2.79 -24.03 2.31
N GLY A 364 -1.75 -24.12 1.47
CA GLY A 364 -0.69 -23.13 1.39
C GLY A 364 0.58 -23.43 2.16
N GLU A 365 0.77 -24.66 2.64
CA GLU A 365 2.03 -25.09 3.29
C GLU A 365 3.25 -24.96 2.38
N GLU A 366 3.05 -25.18 1.07
CA GLU A 366 4.10 -25.23 0.04
C GLU A 366 4.10 -23.99 -0.88
N GLY A 367 3.11 -23.10 -0.71
CA GLY A 367 2.97 -21.87 -1.48
C GLY A 367 3.47 -20.63 -0.75
N ALA A 368 3.29 -19.46 -1.37
CA ALA A 368 3.74 -18.20 -0.78
C ALA A 368 2.91 -17.78 0.45
N LEU A 369 1.67 -18.27 0.59
CA LEU A 369 0.75 -17.88 1.66
C LEU A 369 1.32 -18.13 3.07
N ARG A 370 2.02 -19.27 3.28
CA ARG A 370 2.61 -19.63 4.58
C ARG A 370 3.60 -18.59 5.12
N ARG A 371 4.28 -17.84 4.24
CA ARG A 371 5.23 -16.80 4.65
C ARG A 371 4.54 -15.63 5.38
N TYR A 372 3.29 -15.35 5.02
CA TYR A 372 2.55 -14.19 5.50
C TYR A 372 1.46 -14.54 6.51
N LEU A 373 0.92 -15.77 6.43
CA LEU A 373 -0.01 -16.35 7.40
C LEU A 373 0.58 -17.68 7.91
N PRO A 374 1.47 -17.66 8.91
CA PRO A 374 2.14 -18.86 9.39
C PRO A 374 1.22 -19.77 10.22
N ASP A 375 0.22 -19.19 10.88
CA ASP A 375 -0.77 -19.91 11.69
C ASP A 375 -1.78 -20.66 10.81
N TRP A 376 -1.99 -21.94 11.10
CA TRP A 376 -2.90 -22.80 10.35
C TRP A 376 -4.36 -22.32 10.46
N GLN A 377 -4.82 -21.98 11.66
CA GLN A 377 -6.22 -21.58 11.88
C GLN A 377 -6.56 -20.30 11.12
N SER A 378 -5.63 -19.33 11.16
CA SER A 378 -5.72 -18.08 10.42
C SER A 378 -5.71 -18.28 8.90
N ARG A 379 -4.88 -19.22 8.38
CA ARG A 379 -4.90 -19.59 6.95
C ARG A 379 -6.22 -20.23 6.57
N GLN A 380 -6.68 -21.20 7.34
CA GLN A 380 -7.93 -21.91 7.12
C GLN A 380 -9.10 -20.93 7.07
N GLN A 381 -9.22 -20.05 8.06
CA GLN A 381 -10.26 -19.02 8.09
C GLN A 381 -10.20 -18.11 6.86
N PHE A 382 -9.02 -17.59 6.52
CA PHE A 382 -8.83 -16.74 5.35
C PHE A 382 -9.27 -17.43 4.04
N LEU A 383 -8.92 -18.71 3.88
CA LEU A 383 -9.28 -19.45 2.67
C LEU A 383 -10.78 -19.76 2.57
N LEU A 384 -11.44 -20.03 3.69
CA LEU A 384 -12.90 -20.17 3.73
C LEU A 384 -13.60 -18.83 3.37
N GLU A 385 -13.10 -17.71 3.90
CA GLU A 385 -13.58 -16.37 3.53
C GLU A 385 -13.38 -16.08 2.03
N ALA A 386 -12.22 -16.42 1.48
CA ALA A 386 -11.92 -16.26 0.05
C ALA A 386 -12.79 -17.18 -0.84
N ALA A 387 -13.07 -18.41 -0.39
CA ALA A 387 -13.95 -19.34 -1.10
C ALA A 387 -15.41 -18.84 -1.12
N CYS A 388 -15.88 -18.20 -0.05
CA CYS A 388 -17.18 -17.53 0.00
C CYS A 388 -17.24 -16.36 -0.99
N GLN A 389 -16.22 -15.49 -1.01
CA GLN A 389 -16.12 -14.40 -1.98
C GLN A 389 -16.13 -14.90 -3.43
N CYS A 390 -15.48 -16.04 -3.70
CA CYS A 390 -15.56 -16.68 -5.01
C CYS A 390 -17.00 -17.09 -5.37
N GLN A 391 -17.79 -17.62 -4.43
CA GLN A 391 -19.19 -17.97 -4.67
C GLN A 391 -20.05 -16.74 -4.95
N GLU A 392 -19.88 -15.67 -4.18
CA GLU A 392 -20.58 -14.40 -4.39
C GLU A 392 -20.25 -13.77 -5.75
N ALA A 393 -19.00 -13.91 -6.20
CA ALA A 393 -18.55 -13.48 -7.52
C ALA A 393 -18.92 -14.45 -8.68
N GLY A 394 -19.53 -15.61 -8.38
CA GLY A 394 -19.88 -16.63 -9.37
C GLY A 394 -18.70 -17.49 -9.88
N LEU A 395 -17.54 -17.40 -9.24
CA LEU A 395 -16.31 -18.15 -9.54
C LEU A 395 -16.30 -19.51 -8.82
N TYR A 396 -17.29 -20.35 -9.12
CA TYR A 396 -17.52 -21.60 -8.39
C TYR A 396 -16.36 -22.60 -8.48
N ASP A 397 -15.69 -22.72 -9.63
CA ASP A 397 -14.56 -23.63 -9.80
C ASP A 397 -13.40 -23.30 -8.84
N LYS A 398 -13.13 -22.00 -8.64
CA LYS A 398 -12.11 -21.53 -7.69
C LYS A 398 -12.54 -21.79 -6.24
N SER A 399 -13.81 -21.55 -5.92
CA SER A 399 -14.35 -21.85 -4.59
C SER A 399 -14.22 -23.34 -4.24
N VAL A 400 -14.61 -24.22 -5.17
CA VAL A 400 -14.50 -25.68 -5.01
C VAL A 400 -13.04 -26.10 -4.82
N GLU A 401 -12.13 -25.56 -5.64
CA GLU A 401 -10.71 -25.87 -5.49
C GLU A 401 -10.17 -25.40 -4.13
N ILE A 402 -10.48 -24.18 -3.68
CA ILE A 402 -10.04 -23.69 -2.36
C ILE A 402 -10.61 -24.57 -1.24
N HIS A 403 -11.89 -24.93 -1.28
CA HIS A 403 -12.49 -25.84 -0.29
C HIS A 403 -11.80 -27.21 -0.26
N LYS A 404 -11.49 -27.80 -1.42
CA LYS A 404 -10.71 -29.04 -1.51
C LYS A 404 -9.34 -28.91 -0.85
N ARG A 405 -8.64 -27.79 -1.10
CA ARG A 405 -7.31 -27.51 -0.55
C ARG A 405 -7.28 -27.41 0.97
N VAL A 406 -8.34 -26.84 1.55
CA VAL A 406 -8.51 -26.70 3.00
C VAL A 406 -9.04 -28.00 3.64
N GLY A 407 -9.53 -28.96 2.85
CA GLY A 407 -10.17 -30.18 3.34
C GLY A 407 -11.66 -30.02 3.67
N ALA A 408 -12.28 -28.89 3.30
CA ALA A 408 -13.71 -28.62 3.48
C ALA A 408 -14.56 -29.30 2.38
N PHE A 409 -14.45 -30.63 2.28
CA PHE A 409 -15.07 -31.41 1.19
C PHE A 409 -16.61 -31.32 1.15
N VAL A 410 -17.26 -31.15 2.31
CA VAL A 410 -18.72 -30.93 2.39
C VAL A 410 -19.12 -29.67 1.62
N LEU A 411 -18.46 -28.53 1.89
CA LEU A 411 -18.74 -27.26 1.22
C LEU A 411 -18.40 -27.30 -0.27
N ALA A 412 -17.35 -28.05 -0.64
CA ALA A 412 -17.02 -28.28 -2.04
C ALA A 412 -18.14 -29.04 -2.76
N LEU A 413 -18.64 -30.13 -2.19
CA LEU A 413 -19.75 -30.91 -2.76
C LEU A 413 -21.07 -30.13 -2.78
N GLU A 414 -21.37 -29.37 -1.74
CA GLU A 414 -22.55 -28.51 -1.69
C GLU A 414 -22.52 -27.48 -2.85
N THR A 415 -21.36 -26.87 -3.10
CA THR A 415 -21.17 -25.94 -4.23
C THR A 415 -21.40 -26.65 -5.57
N ILE A 416 -20.85 -27.86 -5.76
CA ILE A 416 -21.07 -28.66 -6.97
C ILE A 416 -22.55 -29.03 -7.13
N ASN A 417 -23.22 -29.46 -6.06
CA ASN A 417 -24.64 -29.82 -6.07
C ASN A 417 -25.52 -28.62 -6.45
N LYS A 418 -25.23 -27.43 -5.90
CA LYS A 418 -25.87 -26.18 -6.29
C LYS A 418 -25.69 -25.89 -7.77
N CYS A 419 -24.44 -25.89 -8.26
CA CYS A 419 -24.14 -25.62 -9.67
C CYS A 419 -24.76 -26.65 -10.62
N LEU A 420 -24.81 -27.92 -10.23
CA LEU A 420 -25.41 -28.99 -11.01
C LEU A 420 -26.93 -28.82 -11.09
N SER A 421 -27.58 -28.52 -9.97
CA SER A 421 -29.00 -28.18 -9.91
C SER A 421 -29.34 -27.02 -10.85
N GLU A 422 -28.60 -25.92 -10.76
CA GLU A 422 -28.79 -24.75 -11.64
C GLU A 422 -28.58 -25.10 -13.12
N ALA A 423 -27.58 -25.94 -13.43
CA ALA A 423 -27.30 -26.39 -14.79
C ALA A 423 -28.42 -27.30 -15.35
N ILE A 424 -29.00 -28.19 -14.52
CA ILE A 424 -30.15 -29.02 -14.88
C ILE A 424 -31.38 -28.13 -15.19
N CYS A 425 -31.68 -27.15 -14.33
CA CYS A 425 -32.79 -26.23 -14.57
C CYS A 425 -32.56 -25.29 -15.77
N ALA A 426 -31.31 -25.02 -16.14
CA ALA A 426 -30.99 -24.30 -17.37
C ALA A 426 -31.17 -25.19 -18.62
N LEU A 427 -30.83 -26.47 -18.52
CA LEU A 427 -30.98 -27.47 -19.58
C LEU A 427 -32.45 -27.71 -19.93
N SER A 428 -33.32 -27.80 -18.92
CA SER A 428 -34.77 -27.98 -19.09
C SER A 428 -35.42 -26.82 -19.87
N ARG A 429 -34.85 -25.61 -19.75
CA ARG A 429 -35.30 -24.39 -20.44
C ARG A 429 -34.69 -24.20 -21.83
N GLY A 430 -33.96 -25.20 -22.34
CA GLY A 430 -33.45 -25.22 -23.71
C GLY A 430 -32.12 -24.51 -23.96
N ARG A 431 -31.31 -24.20 -22.93
CA ARG A 431 -29.95 -23.68 -23.14
C ARG A 431 -29.01 -24.77 -23.64
N LEU A 432 -28.22 -24.44 -24.68
CA LEU A 432 -27.36 -25.40 -25.41
C LEU A 432 -26.09 -25.80 -24.65
N ASP A 433 -25.55 -24.95 -23.77
CA ASP A 433 -24.26 -25.17 -23.07
C ASP A 433 -24.33 -26.12 -21.86
N GLY A 434 -25.48 -26.76 -21.62
CA GLY A 434 -25.74 -27.52 -20.39
C GLY A 434 -25.05 -28.90 -20.32
N GLU A 435 -24.83 -29.58 -21.44
CA GLU A 435 -24.40 -30.99 -21.42
C GLU A 435 -22.93 -31.19 -21.04
N SER A 436 -22.02 -30.38 -21.58
CA SER A 436 -20.60 -30.40 -21.20
C SER A 436 -20.41 -29.96 -19.75
N ARG A 437 -21.11 -28.88 -19.35
CA ARG A 437 -21.08 -28.34 -17.99
C ARG A 437 -21.59 -29.32 -16.94
N THR A 438 -22.73 -29.97 -17.18
CA THR A 438 -23.28 -30.97 -16.24
C THR A 438 -22.37 -32.18 -16.10
N SER A 439 -21.77 -32.65 -17.19
CA SER A 439 -20.83 -33.79 -17.18
C SER A 439 -19.54 -33.43 -16.42
N GLY A 440 -19.01 -32.23 -16.62
CA GLY A 440 -17.85 -31.71 -15.87
C GLY A 440 -18.12 -31.58 -14.36
N LEU A 441 -19.30 -31.09 -13.97
CA LEU A 441 -19.70 -30.98 -12.56
C LEU A 441 -19.82 -32.36 -11.87
N ILE A 442 -20.40 -33.35 -12.57
CA ILE A 442 -20.46 -34.74 -12.05
C ILE A 442 -19.05 -35.31 -11.87
N HIS A 443 -18.18 -35.10 -12.86
CA HIS A 443 -16.78 -35.54 -12.76
C HIS A 443 -16.08 -34.89 -11.56
N SER A 444 -16.19 -33.57 -11.41
CA SER A 444 -15.64 -32.83 -10.27
C SER A 444 -16.20 -33.32 -8.93
N GLY A 445 -17.50 -33.61 -8.84
CA GLY A 445 -18.12 -34.18 -7.65
C GLY A 445 -17.55 -35.55 -7.28
N ASN A 446 -17.36 -36.41 -8.29
CA ASN A 446 -16.73 -37.73 -8.09
C ASN A 446 -15.27 -37.61 -7.67
N GLU A 447 -14.51 -36.69 -8.26
CA GLU A 447 -13.12 -36.42 -7.86
C GLU A 447 -13.02 -35.94 -6.40
N ILE A 448 -13.98 -35.12 -5.93
CA ILE A 448 -14.03 -34.68 -4.53
C ILE A 448 -14.28 -35.87 -3.61
N ILE A 449 -15.26 -36.73 -3.93
CA ILE A 449 -15.57 -37.94 -3.16
C ILE A 449 -14.35 -38.87 -3.12
N GLU A 450 -13.65 -39.04 -4.25
CA GLU A 450 -12.46 -39.88 -4.31
C GLU A 450 -11.30 -39.29 -3.50
N SER A 451 -11.07 -37.97 -3.62
CA SER A 451 -10.05 -37.25 -2.83
C SER A 451 -10.30 -37.39 -1.33
N TYR A 452 -11.56 -37.35 -0.91
CA TYR A 452 -11.94 -37.52 0.49
C TYR A 452 -11.58 -38.92 1.04
N LYS A 453 -11.70 -39.99 0.25
CA LYS A 453 -11.38 -41.36 0.71
C LYS A 453 -9.93 -41.52 1.16
N TYR A 454 -9.02 -40.76 0.56
CA TYR A 454 -7.60 -40.77 0.91
C TYR A 454 -7.24 -39.73 1.97
N SER A 455 -8.22 -39.04 2.56
CA SER A 455 -8.00 -38.07 3.64
C SER A 455 -7.97 -38.77 5.01
N PRO A 456 -6.84 -38.71 5.76
CA PRO A 456 -6.63 -39.52 6.95
C PRO A 456 -7.38 -39.06 8.23
N GLU A 457 -8.05 -37.90 8.23
CA GLU A 457 -8.44 -37.20 9.48
C GLU A 457 -9.92 -36.76 9.57
N ALA A 458 -10.83 -37.36 8.80
CA ALA A 458 -12.23 -36.92 8.82
C ALA A 458 -13.03 -37.39 10.06
N SER A 459 -13.75 -36.47 10.70
CA SER A 459 -14.64 -36.77 11.81
C SER A 459 -15.83 -37.64 11.37
N LEU A 460 -16.51 -38.32 12.32
CA LEU A 460 -17.73 -39.09 12.02
C LEU A 460 -18.83 -38.20 11.45
N GLN A 461 -18.97 -36.97 11.96
CA GLN A 461 -19.95 -36.00 11.48
C GLN A 461 -19.66 -35.57 10.03
N ASP A 462 -18.38 -35.37 9.68
CA ASP A 462 -18.00 -35.05 8.30
C ASP A 462 -18.32 -36.20 7.33
N ARG A 463 -18.19 -37.45 7.79
CA ARG A 463 -18.56 -38.64 6.99
C ARG A 463 -20.05 -38.66 6.68
N GLU A 464 -20.87 -38.37 7.68
CA GLU A 464 -22.33 -38.29 7.53
C GLU A 464 -22.70 -37.19 6.54
N HIS A 465 -22.20 -35.96 6.74
CA HIS A 465 -22.48 -34.84 5.85
C HIS A 465 -21.98 -35.07 4.41
N ILE A 466 -20.82 -35.71 4.23
CA ILE A 466 -20.34 -36.07 2.89
C ILE A 466 -21.24 -37.13 2.25
N SER A 467 -21.70 -38.12 3.01
CA SER A 467 -22.66 -39.12 2.53
C SER A 467 -24.00 -38.47 2.13
N GLU A 468 -24.47 -37.49 2.90
CA GLU A 468 -25.65 -36.69 2.56
C GLU A 468 -25.45 -35.93 1.23
N GLN A 469 -24.35 -35.20 1.10
CA GLN A 469 -24.05 -34.45 -0.13
C GLN A 469 -23.81 -35.37 -1.35
N GLN A 470 -23.20 -36.54 -1.13
CA GLN A 470 -23.09 -37.58 -2.17
C GLN A 470 -24.46 -38.09 -2.59
N THR A 471 -25.38 -38.28 -1.64
CA THR A 471 -26.76 -38.70 -1.95
C THR A 471 -27.46 -37.65 -2.81
N VAL A 472 -27.32 -36.37 -2.47
CA VAL A 472 -27.83 -35.23 -3.28
C VAL A 472 -27.24 -35.26 -4.69
N LEU A 473 -25.93 -35.48 -4.84
CA LEU A 473 -25.28 -35.58 -6.15
C LEU A 473 -25.90 -36.71 -7.00
N ARG A 474 -26.13 -37.89 -6.42
CA ARG A 474 -26.76 -39.03 -7.14
C ARG A 474 -28.22 -38.77 -7.49
N GLN A 475 -28.95 -38.07 -6.63
CA GLN A 475 -30.33 -37.67 -6.94
C GLN A 475 -30.37 -36.70 -8.13
N LEU A 476 -29.48 -35.71 -8.16
CA LEU A 476 -29.35 -34.77 -9.28
C LEU A 476 -28.91 -35.48 -10.58
N GLU A 477 -27.96 -36.41 -10.48
CA GLU A 477 -27.52 -37.24 -11.61
C GLU A 477 -28.66 -38.08 -12.21
N ALA A 478 -29.51 -38.68 -11.36
CA ALA A 478 -30.69 -39.42 -11.81
C ALA A 478 -31.73 -38.52 -12.52
N ILE A 479 -31.95 -37.31 -11.99
CA ILE A 479 -32.82 -36.31 -12.65
C ILE A 479 -32.26 -35.93 -14.02
N LEU A 480 -30.96 -35.61 -14.08
CA LEU A 480 -30.29 -35.26 -15.33
C LEU A 480 -30.39 -36.38 -16.38
N TYR A 481 -30.24 -37.64 -15.95
CA TYR A 481 -30.35 -38.79 -16.85
C TYR A 481 -31.73 -38.87 -17.52
N ILE A 482 -32.81 -38.65 -16.76
CA ILE A 482 -34.18 -38.60 -17.30
C ILE A 482 -34.33 -37.46 -18.31
N HIS A 483 -33.80 -36.27 -18.01
CA HIS A 483 -33.81 -35.14 -18.96
C HIS A 483 -33.07 -35.47 -20.27
N LYS A 484 -31.94 -36.17 -20.20
CA LYS A 484 -31.17 -36.59 -21.39
C LYS A 484 -31.95 -37.59 -22.25
N LEU A 485 -32.55 -38.63 -21.63
CA LEU A 485 -33.39 -39.60 -22.34
C LEU A 485 -34.58 -38.92 -23.04
N ALA A 486 -35.28 -38.03 -22.33
CA ALA A 486 -36.41 -37.30 -22.89
C ALA A 486 -36.01 -36.40 -24.07
N ARG A 487 -34.84 -35.76 -24.02
CA ARG A 487 -34.30 -34.95 -25.14
C ARG A 487 -33.85 -35.80 -26.33
N ALA A 488 -33.37 -37.01 -26.09
CA ALA A 488 -33.03 -37.97 -27.14
C ALA A 488 -34.26 -38.59 -27.84
N GLY A 489 -35.48 -38.33 -27.33
CA GLY A 489 -36.72 -38.92 -27.84
C GLY A 489 -37.01 -40.31 -27.27
N GLU A 490 -36.21 -40.79 -26.32
CA GLU A 490 -36.35 -42.09 -25.66
C GLU A 490 -37.39 -42.01 -24.52
N TYR A 491 -38.63 -41.64 -24.86
CA TYR A 491 -39.67 -41.32 -23.88
C TYR A 491 -40.07 -42.50 -22.98
N VAL A 492 -40.07 -43.73 -23.52
CA VAL A 492 -40.41 -44.95 -22.76
C VAL A 492 -39.37 -45.23 -21.67
N ASP A 493 -38.08 -45.08 -22.00
CA ASP A 493 -37.00 -45.29 -21.05
C ASP A 493 -36.94 -44.16 -20.01
N ALA A 494 -37.19 -42.91 -20.41
CA ALA A 494 -37.33 -41.79 -19.48
C ALA A 494 -38.43 -42.05 -18.43
N ILE A 495 -39.60 -42.52 -18.84
CA ILE A 495 -40.72 -42.88 -17.93
C ILE A 495 -40.35 -44.05 -17.01
N ARG A 496 -39.62 -45.04 -17.53
CA ARG A 496 -39.14 -46.17 -16.73
C ARG A 496 -38.19 -45.72 -15.62
N GLU A 497 -37.28 -44.80 -15.92
CA GLU A 497 -36.34 -44.26 -14.94
C GLU A 497 -37.02 -43.37 -13.88
N VAL A 498 -38.04 -42.61 -14.26
CA VAL A 498 -38.87 -41.84 -13.29
C VAL A 498 -39.47 -42.76 -12.22
N SER A 499 -39.96 -43.92 -12.63
CA SER A 499 -40.56 -44.91 -11.73
C SER A 499 -39.56 -45.53 -10.75
N LYS A 500 -38.25 -45.41 -11.03
CA LYS A 500 -37.16 -45.93 -10.18
C LYS A 500 -36.65 -44.92 -9.16
N LEU A 501 -37.07 -43.65 -9.23
CA LEU A 501 -36.59 -42.62 -8.31
C LEU A 501 -37.05 -42.93 -6.87
N PRO A 502 -36.14 -43.27 -5.94
CA PRO A 502 -36.55 -43.67 -4.59
C PRO A 502 -37.03 -42.48 -3.74
N PHE A 503 -36.70 -41.26 -4.17
CA PHE A 503 -36.91 -40.01 -3.45
C PHE A 503 -38.13 -39.21 -3.96
N LEU A 504 -38.84 -39.71 -4.98
CA LEU A 504 -40.12 -39.16 -5.43
C LEU A 504 -41.16 -40.29 -5.52
N PRO A 505 -42.38 -40.11 -4.99
CA PRO A 505 -43.42 -41.15 -4.96
C PRO A 505 -44.12 -41.31 -6.31
N LEU A 506 -43.37 -41.45 -7.40
CA LEU A 506 -43.89 -41.50 -8.77
C LEU A 506 -44.08 -42.94 -9.30
N ASP A 507 -43.63 -43.97 -8.59
CA ASP A 507 -43.82 -45.36 -9.01
C ASP A 507 -45.32 -45.74 -9.07
N PRO A 508 -45.89 -46.03 -10.28
CA PRO A 508 -47.29 -46.37 -10.46
C PRO A 508 -47.74 -47.64 -9.73
N ARG A 509 -46.79 -48.51 -9.31
CA ARG A 509 -47.08 -49.79 -8.64
C ARG A 509 -47.06 -49.71 -7.11
N ARG A 510 -46.57 -48.61 -6.53
CA ARG A 510 -46.50 -48.40 -5.08
C ARG A 510 -47.75 -47.68 -4.56
N SER A 511 -48.28 -48.12 -3.43
CA SER A 511 -49.38 -47.44 -2.71
C SER A 511 -48.97 -46.04 -2.27
N ASP A 512 -49.91 -45.10 -2.24
CA ASP A 512 -49.70 -43.73 -1.78
C ASP A 512 -49.52 -43.73 -0.25
N ALA A 513 -48.29 -43.93 0.22
CA ALA A 513 -47.92 -43.67 1.61
C ALA A 513 -47.61 -42.17 1.78
N ALA A 514 -48.29 -41.55 2.75
CA ALA A 514 -48.27 -40.12 3.08
C ALA A 514 -46.84 -39.55 3.15
N LEU A 515 -46.48 -38.59 2.29
CA LEU A 515 -46.64 -37.13 2.48
C LEU A 515 -45.67 -36.51 3.53
N ASP A 516 -44.37 -36.76 3.37
CA ASP A 516 -43.31 -35.83 3.82
C ASP A 516 -41.95 -36.06 3.11
N VAL A 517 -41.95 -36.77 1.97
CA VAL A 517 -40.69 -37.08 1.27
C VAL A 517 -40.08 -35.82 0.65
N PHE A 518 -40.93 -34.91 0.14
CA PHE A 518 -40.47 -33.69 -0.52
C PHE A 518 -39.89 -32.66 0.46
N THR A 519 -40.41 -32.57 1.69
CA THR A 519 -39.90 -31.68 2.75
C THR A 519 -38.49 -32.09 3.17
N ASN A 520 -38.18 -33.38 3.13
CA ASN A 520 -36.88 -33.95 3.46
C ASN A 520 -35.85 -33.91 2.30
N LEU A 521 -36.22 -33.48 1.10
CA LEU A 521 -35.27 -33.34 -0.01
C LEU A 521 -34.36 -32.14 0.19
N SER A 522 -33.13 -32.22 -0.33
CA SER A 522 -32.25 -31.05 -0.43
C SER A 522 -32.91 -29.94 -1.27
N PRO A 523 -32.74 -28.65 -0.90
CA PRO A 523 -33.20 -27.52 -1.71
C PRO A 523 -32.74 -27.58 -3.18
N HIS A 524 -31.54 -28.11 -3.43
CA HIS A 524 -30.99 -28.29 -4.78
C HIS A 524 -31.82 -29.29 -5.60
N VAL A 525 -32.23 -30.40 -4.99
CA VAL A 525 -33.07 -31.41 -5.66
C VAL A 525 -34.49 -30.86 -5.86
N GLN A 526 -35.05 -30.22 -4.82
CA GLN A 526 -36.37 -29.60 -4.89
C GLN A 526 -36.49 -28.60 -6.05
N ALA A 527 -35.44 -27.82 -6.31
CA ALA A 527 -35.41 -26.84 -7.40
C ALA A 527 -35.55 -27.47 -8.80
N CYS A 528 -35.12 -28.72 -8.99
CA CYS A 528 -35.21 -29.43 -10.27
C CYS A 528 -36.54 -30.17 -10.48
N VAL A 529 -37.29 -30.46 -9.41
CA VAL A 529 -38.52 -31.26 -9.49
C VAL A 529 -39.59 -30.64 -10.41
N PRO A 530 -39.87 -29.32 -10.42
CA PRO A 530 -40.88 -28.74 -11.32
C PRO A 530 -40.60 -29.05 -12.78
N ASP A 531 -39.34 -28.88 -13.19
CA ASP A 531 -38.93 -29.08 -14.58
C ASP A 531 -38.88 -30.56 -14.93
N LEU A 532 -38.49 -31.43 -13.98
CA LEU A 532 -38.62 -32.89 -14.14
C LEU A 532 -40.08 -33.27 -14.42
N LEU A 533 -41.03 -32.82 -13.61
CA LEU A 533 -42.45 -33.16 -13.77
C LEU A 533 -43.01 -32.69 -15.13
N LYS A 534 -42.62 -31.51 -15.61
CA LYS A 534 -42.97 -31.04 -16.96
C LYS A 534 -42.44 -31.96 -18.06
N VAL A 535 -41.22 -32.47 -17.88
CA VAL A 535 -40.61 -33.43 -18.81
C VAL A 535 -41.32 -34.77 -18.74
N VAL A 536 -41.69 -35.25 -17.55
CA VAL A 536 -42.48 -36.49 -17.39
C VAL A 536 -43.82 -36.36 -18.12
N LEU A 537 -44.56 -35.26 -17.92
CA LEU A 537 -45.83 -35.02 -18.61
C LEU A 537 -45.66 -34.99 -20.13
N ASN A 538 -44.61 -34.32 -20.62
CA ASN A 538 -44.29 -34.31 -22.05
C ASN A 538 -43.95 -35.72 -22.59
N CYS A 539 -43.22 -36.54 -21.83
CA CYS A 539 -42.96 -37.93 -22.22
C CYS A 539 -44.25 -38.74 -22.29
N LEU A 540 -45.16 -38.56 -21.33
CA LEU A 540 -46.45 -39.26 -21.28
C LEU A 540 -47.36 -38.92 -22.47
N GLU A 541 -47.31 -37.68 -22.98
CA GLU A 541 -48.07 -37.27 -24.18
C GLU A 541 -47.56 -37.96 -25.46
N ASN A 542 -46.29 -38.36 -25.50
CA ASN A 542 -45.64 -38.95 -26.67
C ASN A 542 -45.64 -40.49 -26.67
N VAL A 543 -46.21 -41.14 -25.65
CA VAL A 543 -46.23 -42.61 -25.52
C VAL A 543 -47.67 -43.12 -25.43
N ARG A 544 -47.98 -44.21 -26.15
CA ARG A 544 -49.31 -44.85 -26.10
C ARG A 544 -49.47 -45.70 -24.86
N ASP A 545 -50.56 -45.49 -24.13
CA ASP A 545 -50.92 -46.30 -22.95
C ASP A 545 -51.54 -47.63 -23.37
N THR A 546 -50.84 -48.74 -23.11
CA THR A 546 -51.28 -50.10 -23.47
C THR A 546 -51.82 -50.90 -22.29
N ASP A 547 -51.40 -50.59 -21.06
CA ASP A 547 -51.64 -51.41 -19.86
C ASP A 547 -52.18 -50.60 -18.66
N GLY A 548 -52.46 -49.30 -18.84
CA GLY A 548 -52.96 -48.42 -17.80
C GLY A 548 -51.89 -47.86 -16.86
N THR A 549 -50.63 -48.27 -17.02
CA THR A 549 -49.52 -47.80 -16.17
C THR A 549 -49.22 -46.33 -16.39
N LEU A 550 -49.35 -45.85 -17.64
CA LEU A 550 -49.14 -44.43 -17.95
C LEU A 550 -50.23 -43.56 -17.31
N ARG A 551 -51.48 -44.04 -17.31
CA ARG A 551 -52.59 -43.36 -16.61
C ARG A 551 -52.38 -43.31 -15.10
N ALA A 552 -51.88 -44.40 -14.50
CA ALA A 552 -51.55 -44.44 -13.07
C ALA A 552 -50.40 -43.48 -12.72
N LEU A 553 -49.35 -43.41 -13.55
CA LEU A 553 -48.25 -42.47 -13.36
C LEU A 553 -48.73 -41.01 -13.50
N LYS A 554 -49.59 -40.73 -14.49
CA LYS A 554 -50.21 -39.41 -14.67
C LYS A 554 -51.02 -38.98 -13.44
N ALA A 555 -51.84 -39.88 -12.90
CA ALA A 555 -52.60 -39.64 -11.66
C ALA A 555 -51.67 -39.36 -10.46
N LYS A 556 -50.53 -40.05 -10.35
CA LYS A 556 -49.52 -39.79 -9.31
C LYS A 556 -48.85 -38.43 -9.46
N VAL A 557 -48.51 -38.00 -10.67
CA VAL A 557 -47.96 -36.66 -10.91
C VAL A 557 -48.98 -35.59 -10.48
N THR A 558 -50.25 -35.73 -10.86
CA THR A 558 -51.31 -34.79 -10.47
C THR A 558 -51.51 -34.77 -8.95
N SER A 559 -51.61 -35.94 -8.32
CA SER A 559 -51.71 -36.08 -6.86
C SER A 559 -50.51 -35.43 -6.16
N PHE A 560 -49.30 -35.65 -6.65
CA PHE A 560 -48.07 -35.08 -6.10
C PHE A 560 -48.06 -33.54 -6.16
N VAL A 561 -48.47 -32.95 -7.29
CA VAL A 561 -48.57 -31.49 -7.44
C VAL A 561 -49.67 -30.92 -6.54
N ALA A 562 -50.85 -31.56 -6.49
CA ALA A 562 -51.96 -31.16 -5.62
C ALA A 562 -51.57 -31.16 -4.14
N ASN A 563 -50.86 -32.20 -3.71
CA ASN A 563 -50.36 -32.36 -2.34
C ASN A 563 -49.27 -31.35 -1.95
N ASN A 564 -48.66 -30.64 -2.91
CA ASN A 564 -47.61 -29.66 -2.69
C ASN A 564 -47.98 -28.24 -3.17
N MET A 565 -49.28 -27.93 -3.33
CA MET A 565 -49.75 -26.65 -3.89
C MET A 565 -49.31 -25.41 -3.10
N ALA A 566 -49.04 -25.53 -1.80
CA ALA A 566 -48.59 -24.42 -0.96
C ALA A 566 -47.22 -23.85 -1.35
N ARG A 567 -46.47 -24.47 -2.28
CA ARG A 567 -45.07 -24.16 -2.58
C ARG A 567 -44.81 -23.25 -3.80
N ASN A 568 -45.78 -22.47 -4.26
CA ASN A 568 -45.59 -21.50 -5.37
C ASN A 568 -44.87 -22.11 -6.61
N TRP A 569 -45.35 -23.27 -7.09
CA TRP A 569 -44.81 -23.89 -8.30
C TRP A 569 -44.97 -22.98 -9.54
N PRO A 570 -44.14 -23.14 -10.57
CA PRO A 570 -44.26 -22.42 -11.84
C PRO A 570 -45.66 -22.57 -12.46
N HIS A 571 -46.25 -21.47 -12.95
CA HIS A 571 -47.62 -21.46 -13.48
C HIS A 571 -47.82 -22.43 -14.66
N ASP A 572 -46.81 -22.54 -15.51
CA ASP A 572 -46.78 -23.44 -16.66
C ASP A 572 -46.79 -24.93 -16.27
N LEU A 573 -46.34 -25.30 -15.06
CA LEU A 573 -46.53 -26.66 -14.54
C LEU A 573 -48.01 -26.92 -14.23
N TYR A 574 -48.71 -25.97 -13.62
CA TYR A 574 -50.13 -26.11 -13.32
C TYR A 574 -50.97 -26.20 -14.59
N GLU A 575 -50.66 -25.38 -15.61
CA GLU A 575 -51.32 -25.46 -16.92
C GLU A 575 -51.11 -26.83 -17.57
N LYS A 576 -49.88 -27.36 -17.55
CA LYS A 576 -49.59 -28.69 -18.09
C LYS A 576 -50.32 -29.81 -17.36
N VAL A 577 -50.43 -29.72 -16.02
CA VAL A 577 -51.20 -30.70 -15.23
C VAL A 577 -52.70 -30.58 -15.55
N ALA A 578 -53.23 -29.37 -15.71
CA ALA A 578 -54.63 -29.13 -16.03
C ALA A 578 -55.01 -29.57 -17.44
N GLY A 579 -54.17 -29.33 -18.44
CA GLY A 579 -54.36 -29.85 -19.81
C GLY A 579 -54.15 -31.36 -19.94
N SER A 580 -53.67 -31.99 -18.87
CA SER A 580 -53.44 -33.43 -18.75
C SER A 580 -54.58 -34.17 -18.04
N LEU A 581 -55.48 -33.47 -17.33
CA LEU A 581 -56.72 -34.03 -16.80
C LEU A 581 -57.74 -34.22 -17.93
#